data_AF-A0A4T2GIU7-F1
#
_entry.id   AF-A0A4T2GIU7-F1
#
_cell.length_a   1.000
_cell.length_b   1.000
_cell.length_c   1.000
_cell.angle_alpha   90.00
_cell.angle_beta   90.00
_cell.angle_gamma   90.00
#
_symmetry.space_group_name_H-M   'P 1'
#
loop_
_entity.id
_entity.type
_entity.pdbx_description
1 polymer ?
#
loop_
_entity_poly.entity_id
_entity_poly.type
_entity_poly.pdbx_seq_one_letter_code
_entity_poly.pdbx_strand_id
1 'polypeptide(L)'
;MEKISAIEINKLYLRYLENKELRKLYKVFSKEDKESEALSYSEKIIFRKCYKLYKQYLQKKGANITFRLFLESQEKIDEAEEIFRTYFFTNGYNTQLSSAIKKVKDLLQTDLSAKKYWIDYTVSNLRKDRLEEQLVKVLWYVIPEKKGINVHWSEEIIGVSLHELTYIEDFSHICKFLSIGDFRDAHEVQLKIIRLNLDKKFRSKKIEYYKLEEEYTRLQAELKKYYDLALFYYF
;
A
#
# COMPACT_ATOMS: atom_id res chain seq x y z
N MET A 1 -15.88 20.66 -29.42
CA MET A 1 -14.48 20.78 -28.97
C MET A 1 -14.49 20.72 -27.46
N GLU A 2 -13.89 19.69 -26.85
CA GLU A 2 -13.70 19.67 -25.39
C GLU A 2 -12.84 20.87 -24.98
N LYS A 3 -13.29 21.62 -23.97
CA LYS A 3 -12.52 22.72 -23.40
C LYS A 3 -11.33 22.13 -22.65
N ILE A 4 -10.11 22.47 -23.05
CA ILE A 4 -8.90 22.08 -22.34
C ILE A 4 -8.68 23.01 -21.13
N SER A 5 -8.37 22.42 -19.98
CA SER A 5 -8.05 23.13 -18.74
C SER A 5 -6.66 22.75 -18.22
N ALA A 6 -6.07 23.62 -17.40
CA ALA A 6 -4.81 23.31 -16.72
C ALA A 6 -4.96 22.05 -15.84
N ILE A 7 -6.10 21.90 -15.15
CA ILE A 7 -6.41 20.76 -14.30
C ILE A 7 -6.39 19.45 -15.09
N GLU A 8 -6.99 19.38 -16.28
CA GLU A 8 -6.96 18.16 -17.11
C GLU A 8 -5.54 17.80 -17.54
N ILE A 9 -4.71 18.79 -17.87
CA ILE A 9 -3.30 18.57 -18.22
C ILE A 9 -2.53 18.04 -17.00
N ASN A 10 -2.75 18.62 -15.82
CA ASN A 10 -2.11 18.15 -14.60
C ASN A 10 -2.58 16.74 -14.21
N LYS A 11 -3.88 16.46 -14.33
CA LYS A 11 -4.45 15.13 -14.09
C LYS A 11 -3.80 14.06 -14.97
N LEU A 12 -3.58 14.35 -16.25
CA LEU A 12 -2.87 13.44 -17.15
C LEU A 12 -1.43 13.15 -16.67
N TYR A 13 -0.74 14.17 -16.15
CA TYR A 13 0.59 13.99 -15.56
C TYR A 13 0.57 13.21 -14.23
N LEU A 14 -0.41 13.48 -13.37
CA LEU A 14 -0.61 12.74 -12.12
C LEU A 14 -0.88 11.26 -12.38
N ARG A 15 -1.72 10.93 -13.37
CA ARG A 15 -1.97 9.53 -13.80
C ARG A 15 -0.69 8.79 -14.17
N TYR A 16 0.23 9.48 -14.85
CA TYR A 16 1.56 8.92 -15.12
C TYR A 16 2.35 8.61 -13.83
N LEU A 17 2.34 9.51 -12.85
CA LEU A 17 3.02 9.30 -11.57
C LEU A 17 2.38 8.17 -10.76
N GLU A 18 1.07 8.11 -10.71
CA GLU A 18 0.33 7.08 -10.00
C GLU A 18 0.57 5.71 -10.60
N ASN A 19 0.47 5.55 -11.94
CA ASN A 19 0.77 4.28 -12.59
C ASN A 19 2.19 3.80 -12.28
N LYS A 20 3.16 4.72 -12.18
CA LYS A 20 4.53 4.36 -11.82
C LYS A 20 4.60 3.75 -10.41
N GLU A 21 3.87 4.29 -9.44
CA GLU A 21 3.86 3.75 -8.07
C GLU A 21 2.97 2.51 -7.94
N LEU A 22 1.79 2.49 -8.57
CA LEU A 22 0.91 1.32 -8.62
C LEU A 22 1.59 0.10 -9.26
N ARG A 23 2.38 0.28 -10.34
CA ARG A 23 3.19 -0.81 -10.91
C ARG A 23 4.18 -1.39 -9.90
N LYS A 24 4.79 -0.56 -9.04
CA LYS A 24 5.73 -1.05 -8.02
C LYS A 24 4.99 -1.84 -6.97
N LEU A 25 3.86 -1.34 -6.47
CA LEU A 25 3.00 -2.04 -5.53
C LEU A 25 2.56 -3.38 -6.09
N TYR A 26 2.04 -3.39 -7.32
CA TYR A 26 1.62 -4.59 -8.00
C TYR A 26 2.74 -5.61 -8.10
N LYS A 27 3.95 -5.20 -8.50
CA LYS A 27 5.12 -6.11 -8.58
C LYS A 27 5.50 -6.72 -7.22
N VAL A 28 5.39 -5.96 -6.13
CA VAL A 28 5.65 -6.47 -4.78
C VAL A 28 4.61 -7.53 -4.43
N PHE A 29 3.34 -7.18 -4.55
CA PHE A 29 2.24 -8.04 -4.13
C PHE A 29 2.06 -9.26 -5.03
N SER A 30 2.20 -9.12 -6.35
CA SER A 30 2.08 -10.23 -7.31
C SER A 30 3.19 -11.27 -7.17
N LYS A 31 4.36 -10.89 -6.62
CA LYS A 31 5.45 -11.82 -6.31
C LYS A 31 5.23 -12.55 -5.01
N GLU A 32 4.60 -11.89 -4.03
CA GLU A 32 4.36 -12.45 -2.70
C GLU A 32 3.06 -13.28 -2.64
N ASP A 33 2.10 -13.05 -3.54
CA ASP A 33 0.84 -13.80 -3.63
C ASP A 33 0.95 -15.08 -4.48
N LYS A 34 2.07 -15.31 -5.18
CA LYS A 34 2.27 -16.56 -5.94
C LYS A 34 2.77 -17.66 -5.02
N GLU A 35 2.00 -18.76 -5.03
CA GLU A 35 2.14 -19.99 -4.24
C GLU A 35 3.59 -20.33 -3.87
N SER A 36 3.86 -20.26 -2.57
CA SER A 36 5.02 -20.86 -1.94
C SER A 36 4.65 -21.25 -0.51
N GLU A 37 5.46 -22.10 0.11
CA GLU A 37 5.43 -22.40 1.55
C GLU A 37 5.62 -21.13 2.42
N ALA A 38 5.99 -19.99 1.82
CA ALA A 38 6.17 -18.74 2.52
C ALA A 38 4.84 -18.00 2.82
N LEU A 39 4.92 -17.04 3.73
CA LEU A 39 3.82 -16.11 4.01
C LEU A 39 3.61 -15.17 2.82
N SER A 40 2.37 -15.05 2.36
CA SER A 40 1.91 -13.98 1.46
C SER A 40 2.03 -12.61 2.12
N TYR A 41 2.00 -11.54 1.32
CA TYR A 41 2.05 -10.18 1.86
C TYR A 41 0.93 -9.93 2.89
N SER A 42 -0.29 -10.39 2.58
CA SER A 42 -1.43 -10.27 3.49
C SER A 42 -1.17 -10.99 4.82
N GLU A 43 -0.72 -12.25 4.78
CA GLU A 43 -0.37 -13.01 5.98
C GLU A 43 0.72 -12.33 6.81
N LYS A 44 1.74 -11.74 6.16
CA LYS A 44 2.78 -10.97 6.84
C LYS A 44 2.20 -9.78 7.61
N ILE A 45 1.28 -9.03 7.00
CA ILE A 45 0.62 -7.88 7.64
C ILE A 45 -0.26 -8.33 8.80
N ILE A 46 -1.07 -9.37 8.60
CA ILE A 46 -1.99 -9.90 9.62
C ILE A 46 -1.22 -10.42 10.84
N PHE A 47 -0.18 -11.23 10.62
CA PHE A 47 0.67 -11.71 11.71
C PHE A 47 1.36 -10.55 12.45
N ARG A 48 1.80 -9.52 11.71
CA ARG A 48 2.37 -8.32 12.33
C ARG A 48 1.36 -7.49 13.12
N LYS A 49 0.12 -7.38 12.66
CA LYS A 49 -0.96 -6.74 13.43
C LYS A 49 -1.22 -7.51 14.73
N CYS A 50 -1.23 -8.84 14.69
CA CYS A 50 -1.41 -9.68 15.89
C CYS A 50 -0.30 -9.38 16.92
N TYR A 51 0.97 -9.42 16.50
CA TYR A 51 2.09 -9.03 17.37
C TYR A 51 1.96 -7.59 17.90
N LYS A 52 1.57 -6.62 17.06
CA LYS A 52 1.40 -5.21 17.45
C LYS A 52 0.36 -5.08 18.56
N LEU A 53 -0.79 -5.75 18.43
CA LEU A 53 -1.86 -5.76 19.42
C LEU A 53 -1.42 -6.44 20.72
N TYR A 54 -0.75 -7.58 20.63
CA TYR A 54 -0.24 -8.29 21.80
C TYR A 54 0.83 -7.49 22.55
N LYS A 55 1.75 -6.83 21.83
CA LYS A 55 2.70 -5.90 22.44
C LYS A 55 1.99 -4.78 23.19
N GLN A 56 0.96 -4.16 22.60
CA GLN A 56 0.17 -3.12 23.26
C GLN A 56 -0.58 -3.63 24.50
N TYR A 57 -1.11 -4.85 24.44
CA TYR A 57 -1.76 -5.51 25.57
C TYR A 57 -0.78 -5.75 26.74
N LEU A 58 0.42 -6.28 26.45
CA LEU A 58 1.45 -6.46 27.48
C LEU A 58 1.90 -5.13 28.08
N GLN A 59 2.04 -4.09 27.26
CA GLN A 59 2.40 -2.74 27.74
C GLN A 59 1.38 -2.19 28.74
N LYS A 60 0.08 -2.40 28.50
CA LYS A 60 -0.98 -2.04 29.46
C LYS A 60 -0.89 -2.81 30.78
N LYS A 61 -0.26 -3.99 30.77
CA LYS A 61 -0.01 -4.83 31.95
C LYS A 61 1.38 -4.59 32.58
N GLY A 62 2.13 -3.59 32.13
CA GLY A 62 3.48 -3.31 32.64
C GLY A 62 4.58 -4.24 32.12
N ALA A 63 4.30 -5.04 31.08
CA ALA A 63 5.26 -5.92 30.43
C ALA A 63 5.59 -5.45 29.01
N ASN A 64 6.67 -5.95 28.41
CA ASN A 64 7.02 -5.64 27.03
C ASN A 64 7.62 -6.87 26.34
N ILE A 65 7.47 -6.92 25.02
CA ILE A 65 8.02 -7.99 24.21
C ILE A 65 8.57 -7.43 22.89
N THR A 66 9.74 -7.96 22.49
CA THR A 66 10.29 -7.69 21.16
C THR A 66 9.76 -8.73 20.18
N PHE A 67 9.78 -8.40 18.89
CA PHE A 67 9.27 -9.34 17.89
C PHE A 67 10.05 -10.65 17.85
N ARG A 68 11.36 -10.59 18.07
CA ARG A 68 12.21 -11.77 18.16
C ARG A 68 11.77 -12.67 19.32
N LEU A 69 11.62 -12.11 20.52
CA LEU A 69 11.17 -12.85 21.71
C LEU A 69 9.74 -13.40 21.54
N PHE A 70 8.91 -12.72 20.76
CA PHE A 70 7.58 -13.22 20.39
C PHE A 70 7.68 -14.45 19.48
N LEU A 71 8.53 -14.41 18.45
CA LEU A 71 8.77 -15.55 17.55
C LEU A 71 9.42 -16.75 18.26
N GLU A 72 10.25 -16.52 19.28
CA GLU A 72 10.94 -17.58 20.01
C GLU A 72 10.00 -18.46 20.85
N SER A 73 8.79 -17.99 21.14
CA SER A 73 7.83 -18.62 22.05
C SER A 73 6.50 -18.94 21.36
N GLN A 74 6.26 -20.22 21.07
CA GLN A 74 4.98 -20.68 20.53
C GLN A 74 3.82 -20.38 21.48
N GLU A 75 4.01 -20.54 22.79
CA GLU A 75 3.01 -20.22 23.81
C GLU A 75 2.53 -18.77 23.71
N LYS A 76 3.44 -17.81 23.47
CA LYS A 76 3.05 -16.39 23.32
C LYS A 76 2.33 -16.10 22.02
N ILE A 77 2.67 -16.82 20.94
CA ILE A 77 1.94 -16.73 19.67
C ILE A 77 0.50 -17.23 19.88
N ASP A 78 0.34 -18.33 20.61
CA ASP A 78 -0.96 -18.96 20.87
C ASP A 78 -1.81 -18.12 21.82
N GLU A 79 -1.20 -17.56 22.86
CA GLU A 79 -1.84 -16.59 23.74
C GLU A 79 -2.32 -15.36 22.95
N ALA A 80 -1.49 -14.83 22.05
CA ALA A 80 -1.87 -13.70 21.21
C ALA A 80 -3.02 -14.02 20.25
N GLU A 81 -3.00 -15.20 19.63
CA GLU A 81 -4.10 -15.68 18.78
C GLU A 81 -5.40 -15.75 19.57
N GLU A 82 -5.39 -16.39 20.75
CA GLU A 82 -6.59 -16.58 21.56
C GLU A 82 -7.16 -15.25 22.05
N ILE A 83 -6.32 -14.34 22.58
CA ILE A 83 -6.74 -13.02 23.07
C ILE A 83 -7.42 -12.21 21.97
N PHE A 84 -6.89 -12.25 20.74
CA PHE A 84 -7.37 -11.41 19.64
C PHE A 84 -8.25 -12.16 18.63
N ARG A 85 -8.58 -13.44 18.84
CA ARG A 85 -9.36 -14.27 17.90
C ARG A 85 -10.64 -13.58 17.46
N THR A 86 -11.43 -13.08 18.42
CA THR A 86 -12.69 -12.37 18.13
C THR A 86 -12.46 -11.12 17.30
N TYR A 87 -11.39 -10.35 17.57
CA TYR A 87 -11.06 -9.15 16.80
C TYR A 87 -10.74 -9.49 15.34
N PHE A 88 -9.91 -10.51 15.08
CA PHE A 88 -9.60 -10.92 13.71
C PHE A 88 -10.80 -11.57 13.01
N PHE A 89 -11.65 -12.30 13.74
CA PHE A 89 -12.89 -12.87 13.22
C PHE A 89 -13.88 -11.79 12.77
N THR A 90 -14.17 -10.80 13.62
CA THR A 90 -15.09 -9.70 13.29
C THR A 90 -14.60 -8.85 12.11
N ASN A 91 -13.28 -8.75 11.90
CA ASN A 91 -12.70 -8.04 10.77
C ASN A 91 -12.47 -8.92 9.53
N GLY A 92 -12.87 -10.20 9.54
CA GLY A 92 -12.76 -11.09 8.37
C GLY A 92 -11.34 -11.58 8.06
N TYR A 93 -10.41 -11.52 9.01
CA TYR A 93 -9.00 -11.91 8.84
C TYR A 93 -8.59 -13.16 9.63
N ASN A 94 -9.53 -13.85 10.28
CA ASN A 94 -9.23 -15.03 11.10
C ASN A 94 -8.56 -16.16 10.30
N THR A 95 -9.06 -16.46 9.10
CA THR A 95 -8.47 -17.49 8.23
C THR A 95 -7.04 -17.14 7.84
N GLN A 96 -6.77 -15.89 7.47
CA GLN A 96 -5.41 -15.42 7.17
C GLN A 96 -4.51 -15.47 8.40
N LEU A 97 -5.02 -15.14 9.59
CA LEU A 97 -4.24 -15.20 10.83
C LEU A 97 -3.83 -16.64 11.15
N SER A 98 -4.78 -17.58 11.16
CA SER A 98 -4.48 -18.98 11.47
C SER A 98 -3.54 -19.59 10.43
N SER A 99 -3.70 -19.25 9.14
CA SER A 99 -2.75 -19.64 8.09
C SER A 99 -1.35 -19.07 8.33
N ALA A 100 -1.25 -17.78 8.65
CA ALA A 100 0.03 -17.13 8.94
C ALA A 100 0.73 -17.74 10.16
N ILE A 101 0.00 -17.97 11.25
CA ILE A 101 0.53 -18.59 12.47
C ILE A 101 1.01 -20.01 12.19
N LYS A 102 0.23 -20.81 11.47
CA LYS A 102 0.64 -22.16 11.07
C LYS A 102 1.96 -22.13 10.31
N LYS A 103 2.05 -21.32 9.24
CA LYS A 103 3.29 -21.18 8.44
C LYS A 103 4.47 -20.71 9.27
N VAL A 104 4.28 -19.74 10.18
CA VAL A 104 5.34 -19.28 11.08
C VAL A 104 5.79 -20.39 12.04
N LYS A 105 4.86 -21.15 12.62
CA LYS A 105 5.19 -22.28 13.49
C LYS A 105 5.96 -23.36 12.73
N ASP A 106 5.48 -23.73 11.56
CA ASP A 106 6.11 -24.74 10.70
C ASP A 106 7.55 -24.34 10.35
N LEU A 107 7.79 -23.06 10.00
CA LEU A 107 9.12 -22.51 9.75
C LEU A 107 10.04 -22.55 10.99
N LEU A 108 9.49 -22.45 12.19
CA LEU A 108 10.25 -22.36 13.44
C LEU A 108 10.43 -23.70 14.16
N GLN A 109 9.79 -24.78 13.71
CA GLN A 109 9.90 -26.14 14.26
C GLN A 109 11.12 -26.93 13.74
N THR A 110 11.95 -26.33 12.90
CA THR A 110 13.22 -26.93 12.44
C THR A 110 14.24 -27.11 13.59
N ASP A 111 15.24 -27.98 13.37
CA ASP A 111 16.35 -28.28 14.28
C ASP A 111 16.87 -27.06 15.09
N LEU A 112 17.29 -27.28 16.35
CA LEU A 112 17.71 -26.21 17.27
C LEU A 112 18.81 -25.28 16.67
N SER A 113 19.73 -25.85 15.88
CA SER A 113 20.78 -25.10 15.18
C SER A 113 20.23 -24.23 14.03
N ALA A 114 19.16 -24.67 13.37
CA ALA A 114 18.47 -23.95 12.31
C ALA A 114 17.47 -22.92 12.86
N LYS A 115 16.92 -23.12 14.07
CA LYS A 115 15.91 -22.23 14.69
C LYS A 115 16.36 -20.77 14.73
N LYS A 116 17.62 -20.50 15.10
CA LYS A 116 18.16 -19.13 15.12
C LYS A 116 18.17 -18.49 13.72
N TYR A 117 18.63 -19.25 12.72
CA TYR A 117 18.61 -18.82 11.32
C TYR A 117 17.19 -18.49 10.83
N TRP A 118 16.21 -19.37 11.13
CA TRP A 118 14.83 -19.15 10.73
C TRP A 118 14.14 -18.01 11.46
N ILE A 119 14.50 -17.74 12.72
CA ILE A 119 14.07 -16.54 13.44
C ILE A 119 14.64 -15.29 12.75
N ASP A 120 15.94 -15.27 12.45
CA ASP A 120 16.59 -14.13 11.76
C ASP A 120 15.96 -13.87 10.39
N TYR A 121 15.73 -14.94 9.63
CA TYR A 121 15.02 -14.92 8.35
C TYR A 121 13.59 -14.36 8.51
N THR A 122 12.84 -14.83 9.50
CA THR A 122 11.45 -14.41 9.74
C THR A 122 11.38 -12.95 10.20
N VAL A 123 12.29 -12.52 11.09
CA VAL A 123 12.41 -11.11 11.50
C VAL A 123 12.69 -10.21 10.28
N SER A 124 13.58 -10.64 9.39
CA SER A 124 13.94 -9.91 8.16
C SER A 124 12.76 -9.81 7.18
N ASN A 125 12.05 -10.92 6.95
CA ASN A 125 10.91 -10.96 6.02
C ASN A 125 9.69 -10.23 6.55
N LEU A 126 9.51 -10.20 7.87
CA LEU A 126 8.43 -9.47 8.52
C LEU A 126 8.90 -8.09 8.98
N ARG A 127 9.91 -7.48 8.37
CA ARG A 127 10.41 -6.16 8.77
C ARG A 127 9.31 -5.10 8.70
N LYS A 128 9.04 -4.48 9.85
CA LYS A 128 7.95 -3.52 10.05
C LYS A 128 8.06 -2.34 9.07
N ASP A 129 9.25 -1.76 8.96
CA ASP A 129 9.53 -0.60 8.11
C ASP A 129 9.20 -0.87 6.63
N ARG A 130 9.61 -2.02 6.11
CA ARG A 130 9.36 -2.40 4.71
C ARG A 130 7.88 -2.63 4.40
N LEU A 131 7.18 -3.30 5.33
CA LEU A 131 5.76 -3.58 5.20
C LEU A 131 4.93 -2.30 5.32
N GLU A 132 5.21 -1.48 6.33
CA GLU A 132 4.51 -0.20 6.52
C GLU A 132 4.73 0.76 5.34
N GLU A 133 5.94 0.79 4.75
CA GLU A 133 6.21 1.62 3.57
C GLU A 133 5.27 1.30 2.40
N GLN A 134 5.00 0.01 2.13
CA GLN A 134 4.07 -0.35 1.06
C GLN A 134 2.61 -0.06 1.45
N LEU A 135 2.21 -0.29 2.70
CA LEU A 135 0.86 0.06 3.16
C LEU A 135 0.57 1.57 3.09
N VAL A 136 1.55 2.41 3.44
CA VAL A 136 1.41 3.87 3.30
C VAL A 136 1.21 4.26 1.84
N LYS A 137 2.00 3.66 0.92
CA LYS A 137 1.81 3.88 -0.52
C LYS A 137 0.44 3.41 -0.98
N VAL A 138 -0.06 2.27 -0.50
CA VAL A 138 -1.42 1.83 -0.82
C VAL A 138 -2.45 2.87 -0.39
N LEU A 139 -2.37 3.39 0.84
CA LEU A 139 -3.29 4.43 1.31
C LEU A 139 -3.19 5.73 0.48
N TRP A 140 -2.02 6.02 -0.07
CA TRP A 140 -1.78 7.23 -0.87
C TRP A 140 -2.27 7.12 -2.32
N TYR A 141 -2.04 5.97 -2.95
CA TYR A 141 -2.22 5.79 -4.40
C TYR A 141 -3.43 4.95 -4.80
N VAL A 142 -3.97 4.09 -3.92
CA VAL A 142 -5.12 3.24 -4.24
C VAL A 142 -6.43 3.94 -3.86
N ILE A 143 -7.42 3.90 -4.75
CA ILE A 143 -8.73 4.54 -4.51
C ILE A 143 -9.53 3.71 -3.50
N PRO A 144 -10.10 4.33 -2.45
CA PRO A 144 -10.99 3.64 -1.51
C PRO A 144 -12.30 3.18 -2.14
N GLU A 145 -12.78 1.99 -1.75
CA GLU A 145 -14.10 1.47 -2.15
C GLU A 145 -15.27 2.05 -1.36
N LYS A 146 -15.01 2.41 -0.11
CA LYS A 146 -16.02 2.80 0.86
C LYS A 146 -15.59 4.12 1.50
N LYS A 147 -16.56 4.96 1.89
CA LYS A 147 -16.28 6.05 2.83
C LYS A 147 -15.61 5.41 4.05
N GLY A 148 -14.33 5.70 4.26
CA GLY A 148 -13.56 5.07 5.34
C GLY A 148 -14.16 5.44 6.70
N ILE A 149 -14.06 4.53 7.68
CA ILE A 149 -14.65 4.66 9.02
C ILE A 149 -14.02 5.82 9.83
N ASN A 150 -12.86 6.35 9.41
CA ASN A 150 -12.17 7.43 10.13
C ASN A 150 -11.39 8.37 9.19
N VAL A 151 -11.98 8.74 8.05
CA VAL A 151 -11.45 9.85 7.27
C VAL A 151 -12.33 11.07 7.55
N HIS A 152 -11.94 11.88 8.53
CA HIS A 152 -12.49 13.23 8.74
C HIS A 152 -12.20 14.19 7.57
N TRP A 153 -11.65 13.69 6.47
CA TRP A 153 -11.39 14.43 5.24
C TRP A 153 -12.50 14.08 4.26
N SER A 154 -13.45 15.02 4.13
CA SER A 154 -14.49 15.23 3.12
C SER A 154 -15.21 14.04 2.45
N GLU A 155 -16.46 14.28 2.04
CA GLU A 155 -17.25 13.35 1.23
C GLU A 155 -16.65 13.09 -0.17
N GLU A 156 -15.58 13.79 -0.54
CA GLU A 156 -14.97 13.88 -1.87
C GLU A 156 -13.92 12.78 -2.17
N ILE A 157 -13.61 11.90 -1.22
CA ILE A 157 -12.52 10.92 -1.39
C ILE A 157 -12.95 9.68 -2.19
N ILE A 158 -14.25 9.50 -2.45
CA ILE A 158 -14.71 8.37 -3.27
C ILE A 158 -14.39 8.65 -4.74
N GLY A 159 -13.62 7.75 -5.36
CA GLY A 159 -13.34 7.79 -6.81
C GLY A 159 -12.04 8.48 -7.21
N VAL A 160 -11.27 8.99 -6.25
CA VAL A 160 -9.95 9.60 -6.47
C VAL A 160 -8.95 9.13 -5.41
N SER A 161 -7.66 9.07 -5.76
CA SER A 161 -6.62 8.71 -4.80
C SER A 161 -6.28 9.92 -3.92
N LEU A 162 -5.68 9.67 -2.74
CA LEU A 162 -5.19 10.76 -1.90
C LEU A 162 -4.06 11.55 -2.58
N HIS A 163 -3.26 10.89 -3.42
CA HIS A 163 -2.26 11.55 -4.26
C HIS A 163 -2.89 12.54 -5.25
N GLU A 164 -3.91 12.12 -6.01
CA GLU A 164 -4.62 13.01 -6.95
C GLU A 164 -5.22 14.18 -6.19
N LEU A 165 -5.98 13.92 -5.13
CA LEU A 165 -6.60 14.96 -4.30
C LEU A 165 -5.60 16.00 -3.80
N THR A 166 -4.43 15.55 -3.33
CA THR A 166 -3.41 16.44 -2.75
C THR A 166 -2.75 17.31 -3.81
N TYR A 167 -2.55 16.80 -5.04
CA TYR A 167 -1.70 17.43 -6.05
C TYR A 167 -2.44 17.93 -7.29
N ILE A 168 -3.77 17.82 -7.36
CA ILE A 168 -4.55 18.22 -8.55
C ILE A 168 -4.40 19.71 -8.88
N GLU A 169 -4.27 20.56 -7.86
CA GLU A 169 -4.04 22.01 -8.02
C GLU A 169 -2.56 22.42 -7.94
N ASP A 170 -1.65 21.49 -7.63
CA ASP A 170 -0.21 21.75 -7.60
C ASP A 170 0.44 21.45 -8.96
N PHE A 171 0.67 22.51 -9.74
CA PHE A 171 1.29 22.44 -11.06
C PHE A 171 2.83 22.40 -11.00
N SER A 172 3.45 22.56 -9.82
CA SER A 172 4.91 22.68 -9.70
C SER A 172 5.64 21.45 -10.28
N HIS A 173 5.09 20.26 -10.05
CA HIS A 173 5.66 19.01 -10.51
C HIS A 173 5.64 18.89 -12.04
N ILE A 174 4.51 19.20 -12.68
CA ILE A 174 4.42 19.19 -14.15
C ILE A 174 5.25 20.32 -14.76
N CYS A 175 5.28 21.51 -14.15
CA CYS A 175 6.12 22.63 -14.61
C CYS A 175 7.60 22.24 -14.61
N LYS A 176 8.09 21.68 -13.50
CA LYS A 176 9.45 21.14 -13.39
C LYS A 176 9.68 20.01 -14.38
N PHE A 177 8.70 19.12 -14.54
CA PHE A 177 8.79 18.01 -15.47
C PHE A 177 8.92 18.49 -16.91
N LEU A 178 8.23 19.56 -17.31
CA LEU A 178 8.27 20.12 -18.66
C LEU A 178 9.35 21.19 -18.86
N SER A 179 9.98 21.67 -17.78
CA SER A 179 10.90 22.81 -17.79
C SER A 179 10.23 24.11 -18.26
N ILE A 180 9.03 24.38 -17.73
CA ILE A 180 8.24 25.59 -18.01
C ILE A 180 7.90 26.33 -16.72
N GLY A 181 7.45 27.59 -16.85
CA GLY A 181 6.86 28.36 -15.75
C GLY A 181 5.43 27.91 -15.43
N ASP A 182 4.86 28.49 -14.35
CA ASP A 182 3.46 28.26 -13.98
C ASP A 182 2.53 28.62 -15.14
N PHE A 183 1.51 27.79 -15.36
CA PHE A 183 0.55 27.91 -16.44
C PHE A 183 -0.91 27.81 -15.97
N ARG A 184 -1.16 27.94 -14.67
CA ARG A 184 -2.50 27.85 -14.09
C ARG A 184 -3.53 28.75 -14.80
N ASP A 185 -3.12 29.99 -15.11
CA ASP A 185 -3.98 31.00 -15.75
C ASP A 185 -3.77 31.08 -17.28
N ALA A 186 -3.12 30.09 -17.88
CA ALA A 186 -2.82 30.09 -19.31
C ALA A 186 -4.10 30.00 -20.16
N HIS A 187 -4.12 30.73 -21.27
CA HIS A 187 -5.24 30.70 -22.22
C HIS A 187 -5.25 29.41 -23.05
N GLU A 188 -6.37 29.10 -23.70
CA GLU A 188 -6.61 27.83 -24.41
C GLU A 188 -5.48 27.46 -25.41
N VAL A 189 -4.96 28.43 -26.17
CA VAL A 189 -3.87 28.20 -27.12
C VAL A 189 -2.58 27.75 -26.42
N GLN A 190 -2.25 28.38 -25.28
CA GLN A 190 -1.08 28.02 -24.49
C GLN A 190 -1.26 26.64 -23.84
N LEU A 191 -2.45 26.33 -23.32
CA LEU A 191 -2.78 25.02 -22.78
C LEU A 191 -2.63 23.91 -23.82
N LYS A 192 -3.05 24.15 -25.08
CA LYS A 192 -2.83 23.21 -26.19
C LYS A 192 -1.34 22.98 -26.44
N ILE A 193 -0.52 24.03 -26.45
CA ILE A 193 0.94 23.91 -26.61
C ILE A 193 1.56 23.10 -25.46
N ILE A 194 1.12 23.36 -24.21
CA ILE A 194 1.62 22.65 -23.03
C ILE A 194 1.25 21.16 -23.09
N ARG A 195 0.00 20.82 -23.46
CA ARG A 195 -0.41 19.43 -23.67
C ARG A 195 0.40 18.74 -24.75
N LEU A 196 0.63 19.41 -25.89
CA LEU A 196 1.50 18.87 -26.95
C LEU A 196 2.94 18.64 -26.47
N ASN A 197 3.47 19.52 -25.64
CA ASN A 197 4.81 19.36 -25.05
C ASN A 197 4.85 18.19 -24.05
N LEU A 198 3.79 18.00 -23.26
CA LEU A 198 3.65 16.84 -22.38
C LEU A 198 3.62 15.54 -23.18
N ASP A 199 2.83 15.48 -24.25
CA ASP A 199 2.75 14.31 -25.13
C ASP A 199 4.11 13.99 -25.77
N LYS A 200 4.82 15.00 -26.28
CA LYS A 200 6.19 14.85 -26.80
C LYS A 200 7.13 14.31 -25.73
N LYS A 201 7.04 14.82 -24.50
CA LYS A 201 7.90 14.37 -23.39
C LYS A 201 7.60 12.94 -22.97
N PHE A 202 6.32 12.53 -22.93
CA PHE A 202 5.93 11.14 -22.71
C PHE A 202 6.48 10.22 -23.79
N ARG A 203 6.34 10.58 -25.08
CA ARG A 203 6.92 9.81 -26.19
C ARG A 203 8.43 9.66 -26.06
N SER A 204 9.14 10.73 -25.72
CA SER A 204 10.61 10.68 -25.52
C SER A 204 11.03 9.70 -24.40
N LYS A 205 10.14 9.50 -23.41
CA LYS A 205 10.33 8.56 -22.30
C LYS A 205 9.71 7.18 -22.55
N LYS A 206 9.23 6.90 -23.78
CA LYS A 206 8.54 5.66 -24.17
C LYS A 206 7.30 5.37 -23.30
N ILE A 207 6.57 6.42 -22.93
CA ILE A 207 5.30 6.31 -22.19
C ILE A 207 4.16 6.38 -23.19
N GLU A 208 3.34 5.32 -23.23
CA GLU A 208 2.13 5.24 -24.03
C GLU A 208 0.98 5.97 -23.32
N TYR A 209 0.93 7.30 -23.47
CA TYR A 209 -0.01 8.13 -22.70
C TYR A 209 -1.48 7.75 -22.90
N TYR A 210 -1.85 7.27 -24.09
CA TYR A 210 -3.20 6.82 -24.43
C TYR A 210 -3.63 5.56 -23.66
N LYS A 211 -2.69 4.82 -23.05
CA LYS A 211 -2.97 3.67 -22.19
C LYS A 211 -2.96 3.99 -20.70
N LEU A 212 -2.67 5.24 -20.31
CA LEU A 212 -2.51 5.57 -18.89
C LEU A 212 -3.78 5.28 -18.09
N GLU A 213 -4.95 5.65 -18.60
CA GLU A 213 -6.20 5.46 -17.87
C GLU A 213 -6.64 3.99 -17.81
N GLU A 214 -6.44 3.24 -18.91
CA GLU A 214 -6.72 1.80 -18.96
C GLU A 214 -5.84 1.05 -17.97
N GLU A 215 -4.53 1.34 -17.98
CA GLU A 215 -3.59 0.74 -17.05
C GLU A 215 -3.89 1.13 -15.59
N TYR A 216 -4.21 2.40 -15.34
CA TYR A 216 -4.58 2.89 -14.03
C TYR A 216 -5.77 2.11 -13.48
N THR A 217 -6.84 1.99 -14.27
CA THR A 217 -8.04 1.27 -13.91
C THR A 217 -7.74 -0.20 -13.59
N ARG A 218 -6.94 -0.87 -14.43
CA ARG A 218 -6.53 -2.26 -14.20
C ARG A 218 -5.74 -2.42 -12.90
N LEU A 219 -4.73 -1.57 -12.67
CA LEU A 219 -3.91 -1.63 -11.46
C LEU A 219 -4.70 -1.31 -10.19
N GLN A 220 -5.61 -0.34 -10.25
CA GLN A 220 -6.52 -0.02 -9.14
C GLN A 220 -7.38 -1.24 -8.76
N ALA A 221 -7.94 -1.93 -9.75
CA ALA A 221 -8.73 -3.14 -9.51
C ALA A 221 -7.89 -4.26 -8.87
N GLU A 222 -6.65 -4.48 -9.35
CA GLU A 222 -5.74 -5.50 -8.82
C GLU A 222 -5.25 -5.19 -7.39
N LEU A 223 -5.12 -3.91 -7.05
CA LEU A 223 -4.56 -3.44 -5.78
C LEU A 223 -5.60 -3.13 -4.70
N LYS A 224 -6.87 -3.04 -5.08
CA LYS A 224 -7.98 -2.62 -4.22
C LYS A 224 -8.05 -3.33 -2.88
N LYS A 225 -7.90 -4.65 -2.88
CA LYS A 225 -7.93 -5.51 -1.67
C LYS A 225 -6.88 -5.11 -0.62
N TYR A 226 -5.79 -4.46 -1.03
CA TYR A 226 -4.73 -4.02 -0.12
C TYR A 226 -5.09 -2.74 0.63
N TYR A 227 -6.04 -1.95 0.13
CA TYR A 227 -6.49 -0.74 0.81
C TYR A 227 -7.18 -1.08 2.14
N ASP A 228 -8.11 -2.04 2.12
CA ASP A 228 -8.77 -2.53 3.33
C ASP A 228 -7.77 -3.15 4.32
N LEU A 229 -6.79 -3.90 3.80
CA LEU A 229 -5.71 -4.45 4.62
C LEU A 229 -4.86 -3.34 5.28
N ALA A 230 -4.58 -2.25 4.55
CA ALA A 230 -3.85 -1.10 5.10
C ALA A 230 -4.66 -0.39 6.19
N LEU A 231 -5.96 -0.17 5.96
CA LEU A 231 -6.87 0.39 6.96
C LEU A 231 -6.89 -0.47 8.22
N PHE A 232 -7.09 -1.78 8.07
CA PHE A 232 -7.07 -2.73 9.19
C PHE A 232 -5.75 -2.73 9.95
N TYR A 233 -4.61 -2.54 9.28
CA TYR A 233 -3.33 -2.51 9.96
C TYR A 233 -3.16 -1.27 10.86
N TYR A 234 -3.57 -0.11 10.37
CA TYR A 234 -3.37 1.17 11.05
C TYR A 234 -4.45 1.51 12.07
N PHE A 235 -5.72 1.22 11.76
CA PHE A 235 -6.89 1.52 12.58
C PHE A 235 -7.42 0.27 13.31
#